data_AF-A0A2V5VCI0-F1
#
_entry.id   AF-A0A2V5VCI0-F1
#
_cell.length_a   1.000
_cell.length_b   1.000
_cell.length_c   1.000
_cell.angle_alpha   90.00
_cell.angle_beta   90.00
_cell.angle_gamma   90.00
#
_symmetry.space_group_name_H-M   'P 1'
#
loop_
_entity.id
_entity.type
_entity.pdbx_description
1 polymer ?
#
loop_
_entity_poly.entity_id
_entity_poly.type
_entity_poly.pdbx_seq_one_letter_code
_entity_poly.pdbx_strand_id
1 'polypeptide(L)'
;MRFAIIDVVQRVARTGLAVIGITTLSVLILAARCANYRDVFVAGNVYFTDADCYARMTRVRMCEKKPGLIVRHHDFENFPQGTTPHTTAPFDYLIVGLAVMLKPFTAHATDLAGALISPLLGLFGGWFLWWWSRRMTLRYRWTMLVLYAISPVLVHGTKLGRPDHQSLVMLLVTVAICSEWALQFQRSTKWSIVSGVAWSFALWVSLYEPLILLAFVAGCAALRYREFFLAQHRRIGWILFLIILAVAFLIERRLPELRPFYSGPTFENWSRTVGELVSVSPLHPIWFQWAGWLLIAAPVLIWFALRRKSPLPIFVIVLLAATYVLTIWQARWAYFFLSIFALALPSLLEPFKSRVLAWSIFIVSLFPILHDWDTRLWPNESDYVRRVQQRNESVQLHELALDMQSFERRPFLAQWWLSPEIAYWSGQPGVAGSSHESMNGVAESARFFVSEDWETARKILEDHKVAWVIVYDSERAAENSAEILGLAMPQHPICIVLDRTPSRVPRFLVFAAQNGAGKLYRVVEQ
;
A
#
# COMPACT_ATOMS: atom_id res chain seq x y z
N MET A 1 -7.68 51.21 24.32
CA MET A 1 -8.80 50.30 23.96
C MET A 1 -8.91 49.97 22.47
N ARG A 2 -8.94 50.94 21.53
CA ARG A 2 -9.05 50.65 20.07
C ARG A 2 -7.96 49.72 19.49
N PHE A 3 -6.71 49.84 19.93
CA PHE A 3 -5.61 48.97 19.46
C PHE A 3 -5.72 47.51 19.95
N ALA A 4 -6.25 47.28 21.15
CA ALA A 4 -6.43 45.93 21.70
C ALA A 4 -7.56 45.17 20.98
N ILE A 5 -8.63 45.86 20.59
CA ILE A 5 -9.77 45.26 19.87
C ILE A 5 -9.36 44.83 18.45
N ILE A 6 -8.56 45.64 17.75
CA ILE A 6 -8.08 45.31 16.39
C ILE A 6 -7.18 44.06 16.39
N ASP A 7 -6.27 43.94 17.37
CA ASP A 7 -5.39 42.77 17.49
C ASP A 7 -6.19 41.49 17.83
N VAL A 8 -7.18 41.59 18.70
CA VAL A 8 -8.10 40.47 19.00
C VAL A 8 -8.87 40.05 17.76
N VAL A 9 -9.47 40.98 17.01
CA VAL A 9 -10.22 40.68 15.77
C VAL A 9 -9.32 40.03 14.72
N GLN A 10 -8.08 40.52 14.54
CA GLN A 10 -7.13 39.94 13.61
C GLN A 10 -6.69 38.53 14.01
N ARG A 11 -6.49 38.26 15.31
CA ARG A 11 -6.18 36.91 15.81
C ARG A 11 -7.35 35.96 15.60
N VAL A 12 -8.57 36.37 15.93
CA VAL A 12 -9.79 35.57 15.73
C VAL A 12 -9.97 35.24 14.25
N ALA A 13 -9.81 36.22 13.34
CA ALA A 13 -9.90 35.99 11.90
C ALA A 13 -8.84 35.03 11.38
N ARG A 14 -7.57 35.15 11.83
CA ARG A 14 -6.49 34.23 11.45
C ARG A 14 -6.74 32.81 11.95
N THR A 15 -7.23 32.65 13.18
CA THR A 15 -7.61 31.35 13.74
C THR A 15 -8.78 30.75 12.98
N GLY A 16 -9.82 31.54 12.69
CA GLY A 16 -10.97 31.10 11.88
C GLY A 16 -10.55 30.59 10.50
N LEU A 17 -9.72 31.34 9.78
CA LEU A 17 -9.17 30.90 8.48
C LEU A 17 -8.28 29.66 8.60
N ALA A 18 -7.57 29.49 9.71
CA ALA A 18 -6.79 28.28 9.96
C ALA A 18 -7.69 27.06 10.15
N VAL A 19 -8.76 27.19 10.96
CA VAL A 19 -9.75 26.14 11.19
C VAL A 19 -10.44 25.76 9.90
N ILE A 20 -10.98 26.72 9.14
CA ILE A 20 -11.61 26.46 7.84
C ILE A 20 -10.63 25.71 6.92
N GLY A 21 -9.39 26.19 6.82
CA GLY A 21 -8.38 25.56 5.97
C GLY A 21 -8.09 24.10 6.35
N ILE A 22 -7.84 23.80 7.62
CA ILE A 22 -7.55 22.41 8.02
C ILE A 22 -8.79 21.51 7.91
N THR A 23 -9.99 22.04 8.19
CA THR A 23 -11.24 21.30 8.02
C THR A 23 -11.50 20.97 6.55
N THR A 24 -11.39 21.95 5.64
CA THR A 24 -11.54 21.72 4.19
C THR A 24 -10.55 20.68 3.68
N LEU A 25 -9.29 20.76 4.11
CA LEU A 25 -8.28 19.77 3.74
C LEU A 25 -8.64 18.37 4.27
N SER A 26 -9.09 18.28 5.52
CA SER A 26 -9.47 17.02 6.15
C SER A 26 -10.64 16.35 5.43
N VAL A 27 -11.68 17.15 5.10
CA VAL A 27 -12.84 16.67 4.32
C VAL A 27 -12.40 16.18 2.95
N LEU A 28 -11.55 16.93 2.24
CA LEU A 28 -11.08 16.53 0.91
C LEU A 28 -10.27 15.22 0.97
N ILE A 29 -9.38 15.09 1.94
CA ILE A 29 -8.56 13.89 2.15
C ILE A 29 -9.44 12.67 2.42
N LEU A 30 -10.38 12.78 3.37
CA LEU A 30 -11.23 11.67 3.79
C LEU A 30 -12.27 11.32 2.71
N ALA A 31 -12.85 12.31 2.04
CA ALA A 31 -13.79 12.07 0.94
C ALA A 31 -13.14 11.25 -0.18
N ALA A 32 -11.92 11.60 -0.58
CA ALA A 32 -11.19 10.87 -1.60
C ALA A 32 -10.79 9.45 -1.14
N ARG A 33 -10.26 9.32 0.08
CA ARG A 33 -9.77 8.01 0.62
C ARG A 33 -10.88 7.04 1.01
N CYS A 34 -12.07 7.56 1.31
CA CYS A 34 -13.26 6.76 1.64
C CYS A 34 -14.25 6.63 0.48
N ALA A 35 -13.87 7.01 -0.75
CA ALA A 35 -14.74 6.94 -1.91
C ALA A 35 -15.26 5.51 -2.21
N ASN A 36 -14.52 4.47 -1.80
CA ASN A 36 -14.88 3.06 -1.92
C ASN A 36 -15.63 2.50 -0.70
N TYR A 37 -16.24 3.35 0.14
CA TYR A 37 -16.94 2.92 1.36
C TYR A 37 -17.90 1.72 1.14
N ARG A 38 -18.65 1.73 0.02
CA ARG A 38 -19.63 0.70 -0.33
C ARG A 38 -19.03 -0.65 -0.73
N ASP A 39 -17.73 -0.68 -1.01
CA ASP A 39 -17.01 -1.90 -1.36
C ASP A 39 -16.36 -2.52 -0.11
N VAL A 40 -16.04 -1.68 0.89
CA VAL A 40 -15.40 -2.11 2.15
C VAL A 40 -16.41 -2.54 3.18
N PHE A 41 -17.50 -1.79 3.36
CA PHE A 41 -18.51 -2.09 4.37
C PHE A 41 -19.74 -2.70 3.72
N VAL A 42 -19.90 -4.02 3.88
CA VAL A 42 -20.96 -4.78 3.24
C VAL A 42 -21.62 -5.70 4.28
N ALA A 43 -22.93 -5.55 4.46
CA ALA A 43 -23.72 -6.34 5.41
C ALA A 43 -23.13 -6.41 6.83
N GLY A 44 -22.54 -5.32 7.32
CA GLY A 44 -21.94 -5.23 8.66
C GLY A 44 -20.52 -5.79 8.77
N ASN A 45 -19.99 -6.40 7.70
CA ASN A 45 -18.62 -6.90 7.64
C ASN A 45 -17.68 -5.94 6.92
N VAL A 46 -16.37 -6.11 7.14
CA VAL A 46 -15.30 -5.37 6.48
C VAL A 46 -14.62 -6.29 5.46
N TYR A 47 -14.63 -5.86 4.20
CA TYR A 47 -13.91 -6.48 3.10
C TYR A 47 -12.71 -5.61 2.76
N PHE A 48 -11.50 -6.19 2.87
CA PHE A 48 -10.28 -5.45 2.60
C PHE A 48 -9.99 -5.46 1.10
N THR A 49 -9.29 -4.43 0.62
CA THR A 49 -9.20 -4.13 -0.82
C THR A 49 -8.37 -5.15 -1.59
N ASP A 50 -7.33 -5.71 -0.96
CA ASP A 50 -6.32 -6.52 -1.63
C ASP A 50 -5.90 -7.72 -0.74
N ALA A 51 -5.39 -8.77 -1.37
CA ALA A 51 -4.93 -9.99 -0.68
C ALA A 51 -3.87 -9.71 0.41
N ASP A 52 -2.94 -8.80 0.14
CA ASP A 52 -1.89 -8.40 1.11
C ASP A 52 -2.48 -7.74 2.38
N CYS A 53 -3.66 -7.12 2.26
CA CYS A 53 -4.38 -6.57 3.41
C CYS A 53 -4.93 -7.70 4.29
N TYR A 54 -5.43 -8.77 3.68
CA TYR A 54 -5.90 -9.95 4.42
C TYR A 54 -4.75 -10.66 5.12
N ALA A 55 -3.61 -10.85 4.44
CA ALA A 55 -2.39 -11.38 5.06
C ALA A 55 -1.93 -10.53 6.25
N ARG A 56 -1.94 -9.19 6.11
CA ARG A 56 -1.66 -8.28 7.23
C ARG A 56 -2.62 -8.49 8.39
N MET A 57 -3.91 -8.52 8.11
CA MET A 57 -4.92 -8.59 9.14
C MET A 57 -4.90 -9.94 9.87
N THR A 58 -4.47 -11.03 9.21
CA THR A 58 -4.22 -12.32 9.87
C THR A 58 -3.11 -12.17 10.90
N ARG A 59 -2.01 -11.50 10.56
CA ARG A 59 -0.93 -11.20 11.52
C ARG A 59 -1.39 -10.32 12.66
N VAL A 60 -2.20 -9.30 12.39
CA VAL A 60 -2.81 -8.44 13.43
C VAL A 60 -3.64 -9.29 14.39
N ARG A 61 -4.47 -10.22 13.89
CA ARG A 61 -5.22 -11.16 14.75
C ARG A 61 -4.30 -12.05 15.58
N MET A 62 -3.15 -12.49 15.05
CA MET A 62 -2.16 -13.23 15.83
C MET A 62 -1.57 -12.37 16.96
N CYS A 63 -1.20 -11.13 16.68
CA CYS A 63 -0.68 -10.18 17.67
C CYS A 63 -1.72 -9.82 18.74
N GLU A 64 -2.99 -9.66 18.35
CA GLU A 64 -4.09 -9.41 19.29
C GLU A 64 -4.31 -10.61 20.22
N LYS A 65 -4.32 -11.84 19.67
CA LYS A 65 -4.46 -13.07 20.47
C LYS A 65 -3.28 -13.29 21.41
N LYS A 66 -2.08 -12.83 21.05
CA LYS A 66 -0.85 -13.01 21.84
C LYS A 66 -0.07 -11.69 21.92
N PRO A 67 -0.47 -10.76 22.81
CA PRO A 67 0.20 -9.46 22.94
C PRO A 67 1.71 -9.59 23.16
N GLY A 68 2.51 -8.80 22.45
CA GLY A 68 3.98 -8.86 22.47
C GLY A 68 4.58 -9.86 21.47
N LEU A 69 3.76 -10.64 20.76
CA LEU A 69 4.22 -11.48 19.64
C LEU A 69 4.80 -10.62 18.51
N ILE A 70 6.01 -10.95 18.07
CA ILE A 70 6.61 -10.42 16.84
C ILE A 70 6.53 -11.52 15.80
N VAL A 71 5.70 -11.32 14.77
CA VAL A 71 5.49 -12.30 13.70
C VAL A 71 6.68 -12.28 12.74
N ARG A 72 7.67 -13.11 13.05
CA ARG A 72 8.89 -13.28 12.21
C ARG A 72 8.71 -14.36 11.14
N HIS A 73 7.82 -15.30 11.40
CA HIS A 73 7.46 -16.40 10.52
C HIS A 73 6.02 -16.82 10.83
N HIS A 74 5.29 -17.24 9.82
CA HIS A 74 3.95 -17.80 9.96
C HIS A 74 3.69 -18.84 8.87
N ASP A 75 2.69 -19.68 9.09
CA ASP A 75 2.39 -20.86 8.29
C ASP A 75 0.92 -20.92 7.84
N PHE A 76 0.20 -19.80 7.93
CA PHE A 76 -1.13 -19.63 7.34
C PHE A 76 -1.09 -19.36 5.83
N GLU A 77 0.07 -18.97 5.30
CA GLU A 77 0.38 -18.87 3.87
C GLU A 77 1.57 -19.79 3.59
N ASN A 78 1.68 -20.26 2.34
CA ASN A 78 2.76 -21.14 1.91
C ASN A 78 2.85 -22.43 2.74
N PHE A 79 1.71 -22.98 3.18
CA PHE A 79 1.69 -24.16 4.02
C PHE A 79 2.21 -25.40 3.26
N PRO A 80 3.04 -26.28 3.88
CA PRO A 80 3.49 -26.27 5.28
C PRO A 80 4.77 -25.46 5.56
N GLN A 81 5.45 -24.94 4.55
CA GLN A 81 6.76 -24.29 4.69
C GLN A 81 6.67 -22.94 5.40
N GLY A 82 5.55 -22.25 5.27
CA GLY A 82 5.32 -20.93 5.82
C GLY A 82 6.04 -19.81 5.07
N THR A 83 5.85 -18.58 5.51
CA THR A 83 6.49 -17.38 4.97
C THR A 83 7.20 -16.58 6.06
N THR A 84 8.21 -15.84 5.65
CA THR A 84 8.97 -14.92 6.51
C THR A 84 8.68 -13.51 5.99
N PRO A 85 7.70 -12.78 6.56
CA PRO A 85 7.20 -11.55 5.93
C PRO A 85 8.25 -10.43 5.96
N HIS A 86 8.44 -9.73 4.86
CA HIS A 86 9.40 -8.63 4.70
C HIS A 86 9.02 -7.38 5.50
N THR A 87 7.74 -7.27 5.86
CA THR A 87 7.24 -6.18 6.69
C THR A 87 7.24 -6.53 8.17
N THR A 88 7.60 -5.55 8.98
CA THR A 88 7.93 -5.75 10.40
C THR A 88 6.78 -5.32 11.33
N ALA A 89 7.00 -5.45 12.63
CA ALA A 89 6.01 -5.27 13.68
C ALA A 89 5.32 -3.90 13.79
N PRO A 90 5.93 -2.73 13.49
CA PRO A 90 5.36 -1.44 13.87
C PRO A 90 3.95 -1.19 13.32
N PHE A 91 3.68 -1.60 12.08
CA PHE A 91 2.37 -1.39 11.47
C PHE A 91 1.31 -2.34 12.05
N ASP A 92 1.68 -3.59 12.35
CA ASP A 92 0.77 -4.55 13.01
C ASP A 92 0.30 -4.01 14.36
N TYR A 93 1.25 -3.53 15.18
CA TYR A 93 0.96 -2.98 16.50
C TYR A 93 0.24 -1.64 16.47
N LEU A 94 0.43 -0.85 15.41
CA LEU A 94 -0.35 0.37 15.21
C LEU A 94 -1.83 0.03 14.99
N ILE A 95 -2.12 -1.03 14.21
CA ILE A 95 -3.50 -1.51 14.01
C ILE A 95 -4.06 -2.10 15.31
N VAL A 96 -3.29 -2.93 16.04
CA VAL A 96 -3.71 -3.46 17.35
C VAL A 96 -4.01 -2.33 18.33
N GLY A 97 -3.17 -1.31 18.40
CA GLY A 97 -3.39 -0.14 19.25
C GLY A 97 -4.68 0.61 18.91
N LEU A 98 -4.95 0.81 17.63
CA LEU A 98 -6.21 1.39 17.16
C LEU A 98 -7.41 0.49 17.50
N ALA A 99 -7.29 -0.83 17.33
CA ALA A 99 -8.32 -1.79 17.68
C ALA A 99 -8.66 -1.71 19.18
N VAL A 100 -7.66 -1.65 20.06
CA VAL A 100 -7.87 -1.48 21.51
C VAL A 100 -8.66 -0.22 21.82
N MET A 101 -8.38 0.90 21.15
CA MET A 101 -9.14 2.15 21.32
C MET A 101 -10.58 2.05 20.80
N LEU A 102 -10.85 1.19 19.83
CA LEU A 102 -12.17 1.00 19.21
C LEU A 102 -13.05 -0.04 19.91
N LYS A 103 -12.48 -0.92 20.75
CA LYS A 103 -13.21 -1.96 21.52
C LYS A 103 -14.44 -1.44 22.28
N PRO A 104 -14.44 -0.26 22.92
CA PRO A 104 -15.62 0.25 23.61
C PRO A 104 -16.80 0.60 22.68
N PHE A 105 -16.56 0.75 21.36
CA PHE A 105 -17.53 1.26 20.40
C PHE A 105 -18.04 0.22 19.40
N THR A 106 -17.37 -0.93 19.27
CA THR A 106 -17.74 -1.98 18.30
C THR A 106 -17.24 -3.36 18.71
N ALA A 107 -18.01 -4.40 18.36
CA ALA A 107 -17.60 -5.80 18.51
C ALA A 107 -16.55 -6.24 17.46
N HIS A 108 -16.45 -5.51 16.35
CA HIS A 108 -15.53 -5.80 15.23
C HIS A 108 -14.33 -4.84 15.22
N ALA A 109 -13.77 -4.54 16.40
CA ALA A 109 -12.77 -3.49 16.58
C ALA A 109 -11.51 -3.68 15.72
N THR A 110 -11.06 -4.92 15.56
CA THR A 110 -9.86 -5.25 14.77
C THR A 110 -10.07 -5.02 13.29
N ASP A 111 -11.20 -5.48 12.75
CA ASP A 111 -11.54 -5.30 11.34
C ASP A 111 -11.75 -3.80 11.02
N LEU A 112 -12.45 -3.08 11.91
CA LEU A 112 -12.65 -1.63 11.78
C LEU A 112 -11.32 -0.85 11.87
N ALA A 113 -10.41 -1.24 12.77
CA ALA A 113 -9.08 -0.65 12.86
C ALA A 113 -8.30 -0.85 11.55
N GLY A 114 -8.33 -2.05 11.00
CA GLY A 114 -7.73 -2.34 9.68
C GLY A 114 -8.31 -1.47 8.57
N ALA A 115 -9.63 -1.23 8.57
CA ALA A 115 -10.26 -0.41 7.54
C ALA A 115 -9.83 1.06 7.63
N LEU A 116 -9.74 1.59 8.85
CA LEU A 116 -9.54 3.02 9.12
C LEU A 116 -8.08 3.46 9.18
N ILE A 117 -7.13 2.56 9.44
CA ILE A 117 -5.75 2.95 9.73
C ILE A 117 -5.12 3.77 8.59
N SER A 118 -5.30 3.35 7.34
CA SER A 118 -4.68 3.97 6.18
C SER A 118 -5.25 5.36 5.87
N PRO A 119 -6.58 5.59 5.86
CA PRO A 119 -7.15 6.93 5.78
C PRO A 119 -6.69 7.87 6.90
N LEU A 120 -6.57 7.38 8.14
CA LEU A 120 -6.10 8.17 9.28
C LEU A 120 -4.63 8.59 9.10
N LEU A 121 -3.77 7.69 8.61
CA LEU A 121 -2.38 8.03 8.27
C LEU A 121 -2.29 9.05 7.14
N GLY A 122 -3.15 8.94 6.12
CA GLY A 122 -3.29 9.96 5.07
C GLY A 122 -3.74 11.32 5.62
N LEU A 123 -4.66 11.33 6.59
CA LEU A 123 -5.10 12.54 7.27
C LEU A 123 -3.98 13.19 8.09
N PHE A 124 -3.25 12.39 8.88
CA PHE A 124 -2.10 12.89 9.64
C PHE A 124 -0.99 13.44 8.73
N GLY A 125 -0.75 12.80 7.58
CA GLY A 125 0.15 13.33 6.54
C GLY A 125 -0.31 14.69 6.03
N GLY A 126 -1.59 14.84 5.71
CA GLY A 126 -2.17 16.12 5.28
C GLY A 126 -2.06 17.23 6.34
N TRP A 127 -2.35 16.91 7.61
CA TRP A 127 -2.18 17.85 8.72
C TRP A 127 -0.74 18.28 8.92
N PHE A 128 0.19 17.32 8.87
CA PHE A 128 1.61 17.60 8.93
C PHE A 128 2.05 18.51 7.78
N LEU A 129 1.67 18.22 6.54
CA LEU A 129 2.01 19.04 5.37
C LEU A 129 1.41 20.45 5.45
N TRP A 130 0.17 20.57 5.94
CA TRP A 130 -0.47 21.88 6.13
C TRP A 130 0.28 22.74 7.15
N TRP A 131 0.70 22.14 8.27
CA TRP A 131 1.47 22.80 9.31
C TRP A 131 2.89 23.13 8.84
N TRP A 132 3.60 22.15 8.26
CA TRP A 132 4.97 22.28 7.79
C TRP A 132 5.07 23.34 6.70
N SER A 133 4.20 23.31 5.69
CA SER A 133 4.23 24.29 4.60
C SER A 133 3.94 25.72 5.04
N ARG A 134 3.12 25.91 6.08
CA ARG A 134 2.93 27.22 6.74
C ARG A 134 4.21 27.67 7.43
N ARG A 135 4.84 26.78 8.19
CA ARG A 135 6.09 27.04 8.92
C ARG A 135 7.25 27.38 7.97
N MET A 136 7.29 26.75 6.81
CA MET A 136 8.25 27.01 5.73
C MET A 136 7.85 28.22 4.85
N THR A 137 6.73 28.88 5.15
CA THR A 137 6.23 30.08 4.44
C THR A 137 6.05 29.90 2.93
N LEU A 138 5.68 28.68 2.49
CA LEU A 138 5.54 28.36 1.08
C LEU A 138 4.35 29.11 0.44
N ARG A 139 4.63 29.96 -0.56
CA ARG A 139 3.65 30.85 -1.20
C ARG A 139 2.46 30.11 -1.81
N TYR A 140 2.73 29.03 -2.54
CA TYR A 140 1.72 28.24 -3.25
C TYR A 140 1.41 26.92 -2.54
N ARG A 141 1.53 26.86 -1.21
CA ARG A 141 1.38 25.61 -0.41
C ARG A 141 0.11 24.80 -0.69
N TRP A 142 -0.98 25.45 -1.09
CA TRP A 142 -2.25 24.76 -1.34
C TRP A 142 -2.21 23.88 -2.61
N THR A 143 -1.32 24.13 -3.56
CA THR A 143 -1.19 23.24 -4.73
C THR A 143 -0.68 21.86 -4.33
N MET A 144 0.31 21.82 -3.43
CA MET A 144 0.77 20.60 -2.76
C MET A 144 -0.36 19.92 -1.98
N LEU A 145 -1.09 20.67 -1.15
CA LEU A 145 -2.13 20.10 -0.28
C LEU A 145 -3.30 19.52 -1.08
N VAL A 146 -3.74 20.21 -2.13
CA VAL A 146 -4.80 19.71 -3.02
C VAL A 146 -4.32 18.48 -3.76
N LEU A 147 -3.15 18.52 -4.40
CA LEU A 147 -2.63 17.35 -5.13
C LEU A 147 -2.43 16.14 -4.20
N TYR A 148 -1.88 16.35 -2.99
CA TYR A 148 -1.77 15.29 -1.98
C TYR A 148 -3.13 14.68 -1.60
N ALA A 149 -4.16 15.53 -1.49
CA ALA A 149 -5.48 15.09 -1.10
C ALA A 149 -6.16 14.26 -2.19
N ILE A 150 -6.02 14.64 -3.48
CA ILE A 150 -6.81 14.07 -4.58
C ILE A 150 -6.01 13.22 -5.58
N SER A 151 -4.68 13.17 -5.52
CA SER A 151 -3.91 12.34 -6.47
C SER A 151 -4.30 10.86 -6.33
N PRO A 152 -4.83 10.19 -7.38
CA PRO A 152 -5.36 8.85 -7.28
C PRO A 152 -4.38 7.81 -6.75
N VAL A 153 -3.08 7.93 -7.06
CA VAL A 153 -2.05 7.02 -6.55
C VAL A 153 -1.75 7.27 -5.06
N LEU A 154 -1.77 8.52 -4.60
CA LEU A 154 -1.59 8.83 -3.18
C LEU A 154 -2.81 8.41 -2.35
N VAL A 155 -4.00 8.52 -2.96
CA VAL A 155 -5.24 8.00 -2.38
C VAL A 155 -5.20 6.48 -2.32
N HIS A 156 -4.76 5.80 -3.38
CA HIS A 156 -4.61 4.35 -3.42
C HIS A 156 -3.76 3.83 -2.25
N GLY A 157 -2.58 4.42 -2.01
CA GLY A 157 -1.70 4.02 -0.90
C GLY A 157 -2.25 4.31 0.50
N THR A 158 -3.34 5.08 0.63
CA THR A 158 -3.98 5.42 1.91
C THR A 158 -5.50 5.20 1.90
N LYS A 159 -5.96 4.28 1.05
CA LYS A 159 -7.38 4.01 0.78
C LYS A 159 -8.05 3.29 1.97
N LEU A 160 -9.34 3.56 2.17
CA LEU A 160 -10.17 2.85 3.14
C LEU A 160 -10.21 1.35 2.83
N GLY A 161 -10.04 0.51 3.86
CA GLY A 161 -10.01 -0.94 3.67
C GLY A 161 -8.68 -1.47 3.13
N ARG A 162 -7.63 -0.66 3.06
CA ARG A 162 -6.29 -1.10 2.64
C ARG A 162 -5.26 -0.99 3.77
N PRO A 163 -5.28 -1.84 4.82
CA PRO A 163 -4.27 -1.90 5.88
C PRO A 163 -2.95 -2.45 5.33
N ASP A 164 -2.30 -1.67 4.48
CA ASP A 164 -0.99 -1.97 3.92
C ASP A 164 0.06 -1.00 4.49
N HIS A 165 1.25 -1.55 4.76
CA HIS A 165 2.38 -0.83 5.33
C HIS A 165 2.83 0.37 4.50
N GLN A 166 2.55 0.36 3.19
CA GLN A 166 2.83 1.48 2.29
C GLN A 166 2.27 2.81 2.81
N SER A 167 1.08 2.81 3.43
CA SER A 167 0.48 4.02 4.04
C SER A 167 1.36 4.66 5.11
N LEU A 168 1.94 3.85 6.01
CA LEU A 168 2.83 4.30 7.08
C LEU A 168 4.19 4.71 6.53
N VAL A 169 4.73 3.95 5.57
CA VAL A 169 6.01 4.29 4.92
C VAL A 169 5.91 5.62 4.18
N MET A 170 4.83 5.86 3.43
CA MET A 170 4.57 7.13 2.75
C MET A 170 4.55 8.31 3.74
N LEU A 171 3.86 8.16 4.88
CA LEU A 171 3.83 9.18 5.93
C LEU A 171 5.23 9.47 6.48
N LEU A 172 5.94 8.43 6.91
CA LEU A 172 7.25 8.55 7.56
C LEU A 172 8.30 9.14 6.60
N VAL A 173 8.36 8.65 5.36
CA VAL A 173 9.27 9.19 4.33
C VAL A 173 8.93 10.64 4.01
N THR A 174 7.65 11.01 3.91
CA THR A 174 7.24 12.40 3.68
C THR A 174 7.70 13.31 4.82
N VAL A 175 7.49 12.89 6.08
CA VAL A 175 7.98 13.61 7.26
C VAL A 175 9.51 13.73 7.25
N ALA A 176 10.20 12.65 6.90
CA ALA A 176 11.66 12.62 6.82
C ALA A 176 12.19 13.59 5.76
N ILE A 177 11.66 13.57 4.54
CA ILE A 177 12.02 14.50 3.45
C ILE A 177 11.72 15.96 3.84
N CYS A 178 10.56 16.23 4.43
CA CYS A 178 10.18 17.57 4.89
C CYS A 178 11.11 18.10 6.00
N SER A 179 11.54 17.21 6.91
CA SER A 179 12.49 17.55 7.96
C SER A 179 13.89 17.82 7.42
N GLU A 180 14.35 17.04 6.43
CA GLU A 180 15.63 17.27 5.75
C GLU A 180 15.60 18.55 4.92
N TRP A 181 14.47 18.87 4.29
CA TRP A 181 14.26 20.15 3.64
C TRP A 181 14.39 21.28 4.67
N ALA A 182 13.66 21.21 5.79
CA ALA A 182 13.71 22.25 6.81
C ALA A 182 15.12 22.47 7.37
N LEU A 183 15.92 21.41 7.52
CA LEU A 183 17.30 21.51 8.00
C LEU A 183 18.25 22.24 7.06
N GLN A 184 17.98 22.26 5.74
CA GLN A 184 18.75 23.07 4.80
C GLN A 184 18.62 24.59 5.07
N PHE A 185 17.51 25.01 5.69
CA PHE A 185 17.23 26.43 5.97
C PHE A 185 17.33 26.78 7.45
N GLN A 186 17.22 25.79 8.34
CA GLN A 186 17.19 25.98 9.79
C GLN A 186 18.14 24.99 10.48
N ARG A 187 19.18 25.49 11.13
CA ARG A 187 20.05 24.69 12.01
C ARG A 187 19.31 24.32 13.29
N SER A 188 18.49 23.26 13.22
CA SER A 188 17.53 22.91 14.26
C SER A 188 17.69 21.49 14.74
N THR A 189 18.08 21.31 16.00
CA THR A 189 18.11 20.01 16.66
C THR A 189 16.75 19.32 16.63
N LYS A 190 15.65 20.08 16.72
CA LYS A 190 14.28 19.51 16.68
C LYS A 190 13.99 18.85 15.34
N TRP A 191 14.39 19.49 14.23
CA TRP A 191 14.21 18.89 12.91
C TRP A 191 15.15 17.71 12.69
N SER A 192 16.35 17.73 13.26
CA SER A 192 17.26 16.58 13.23
C SER A 192 16.68 15.38 13.96
N ILE A 193 16.06 15.57 15.12
CA ILE A 193 15.35 14.52 15.87
C ILE A 193 14.22 13.94 15.00
N VAL A 194 13.34 14.80 14.47
CA VAL A 194 12.23 14.35 13.61
C VAL A 194 12.73 13.56 12.41
N SER A 195 13.81 14.03 11.76
CA SER A 195 14.45 13.34 10.63
C SER A 195 14.97 11.97 11.01
N GLY A 196 15.76 11.86 12.08
CA GLY A 196 16.34 10.60 12.53
C GLY A 196 15.28 9.58 12.95
N VAL A 197 14.24 10.03 13.67
CA VAL A 197 13.11 9.18 14.07
C VAL A 197 12.31 8.73 12.85
N ALA A 198 11.94 9.64 11.93
CA ALA A 198 11.13 9.30 10.77
C ALA A 198 11.84 8.32 9.82
N TRP A 199 13.13 8.55 9.52
CA TRP A 199 13.90 7.63 8.68
C TRP A 199 14.09 6.25 9.32
N SER A 200 14.38 6.20 10.62
CA SER A 200 14.59 4.92 11.32
C SER A 200 13.30 4.10 11.43
N PHE A 201 12.15 4.71 11.73
CA PHE A 201 10.87 4.01 11.69
C PHE A 201 10.47 3.60 10.27
N ALA A 202 10.76 4.42 9.26
CA ALA A 202 10.47 4.04 7.86
C ALA A 202 11.22 2.76 7.49
N LEU A 203 12.54 2.72 7.78
CA LEU A 203 13.40 1.55 7.57
C LEU A 203 13.00 0.34 8.41
N TRP A 204 12.50 0.57 9.63
CA TRP A 204 11.97 -0.51 10.45
C TRP A 204 10.76 -1.12 9.74
N VAL A 205 9.76 -0.33 9.35
CA VAL A 205 8.51 -0.80 8.71
C VAL A 205 8.78 -1.55 7.39
N SER A 206 9.55 -0.95 6.49
CA SER A 206 10.02 -1.53 5.22
C SER A 206 11.43 -1.05 4.93
N LEU A 207 12.33 -1.99 4.61
CA LEU A 207 13.72 -1.65 4.36
C LEU A 207 13.92 -1.01 2.96
N TYR A 208 13.26 -1.55 1.93
CA TYR A 208 13.67 -1.35 0.53
C TYR A 208 13.55 0.10 0.05
N GLU A 209 12.33 0.66 0.00
CA GLU A 209 12.12 2.01 -0.54
C GLU A 209 12.75 3.10 0.33
N PRO A 210 12.58 3.08 1.68
CA PRO A 210 13.19 4.10 2.53
C PRO A 210 14.71 4.10 2.48
N LEU A 211 15.37 2.94 2.34
CA LEU A 211 16.82 2.86 2.25
C LEU A 211 17.35 3.53 0.98
N ILE A 212 16.73 3.29 -0.16
CA ILE A 212 17.11 3.90 -1.44
C ILE A 212 16.92 5.43 -1.37
N LEU A 213 15.77 5.89 -0.86
CA LEU A 213 15.49 7.33 -0.75
C LEU A 213 16.44 8.01 0.25
N LEU A 214 16.72 7.39 1.39
CA LEU A 214 17.70 7.87 2.35
C LEU A 214 19.10 7.94 1.73
N ALA A 215 19.50 6.93 0.95
CA ALA A 215 20.78 6.92 0.26
C ALA A 215 20.92 8.09 -0.72
N PHE A 216 19.88 8.41 -1.49
CA PHE A 216 19.89 9.60 -2.36
C PHE A 216 19.99 10.91 -1.59
N VAL A 217 19.21 11.07 -0.51
CA VAL A 217 19.28 12.27 0.36
C VAL A 217 20.67 12.41 0.96
N ALA A 218 21.20 11.30 1.47
CA ALA A 218 22.49 11.28 2.13
C ALA A 218 23.64 11.54 1.16
N GLY A 219 23.62 10.90 -0.01
CA GLY A 219 24.59 11.13 -1.09
C GLY A 219 24.61 12.58 -1.54
N CYS A 220 23.44 13.21 -1.74
CA CYS A 220 23.34 14.62 -2.08
C CYS A 220 23.97 15.53 -1.01
N ALA A 221 23.66 15.26 0.26
CA ALA A 221 24.23 16.03 1.35
C ALA A 221 25.75 15.82 1.47
N ALA A 222 26.28 14.63 1.17
CA ALA A 222 27.69 14.29 1.33
C ALA A 222 28.54 14.93 0.23
N LEU A 223 27.97 15.08 -0.98
CA LEU A 223 28.62 15.75 -2.10
C LEU A 223 28.64 17.27 -1.94
N ARG A 224 27.58 17.85 -1.35
CA ARG A 224 27.41 19.32 -1.32
C ARG A 224 27.86 19.96 -0.02
N TYR A 225 27.69 19.28 1.12
CA TYR A 225 27.93 19.83 2.45
C TYR A 225 28.41 18.74 3.43
N ARG A 226 29.65 18.24 3.28
CA ARG A 226 30.21 17.25 4.23
C ARG A 226 30.12 17.71 5.69
N GLU A 227 30.34 19.00 5.92
CA GLU A 227 30.24 19.61 7.25
C GLU A 227 28.81 19.61 7.82
N PHE A 228 27.78 19.58 6.96
CA PHE A 228 26.38 19.52 7.39
C PHE A 228 26.06 18.20 8.08
N PHE A 229 26.68 17.09 7.65
CA PHE A 229 26.50 15.78 8.31
C PHE A 229 27.09 15.74 9.71
N LEU A 230 28.24 16.38 9.90
CA LEU A 230 29.00 16.38 11.15
C LEU A 230 28.57 17.50 12.10
N ALA A 231 27.66 18.36 11.66
CA ALA A 231 27.22 19.51 12.43
C ALA A 231 26.62 19.09 13.78
N GLN A 232 26.93 19.85 14.83
CA GLN A 232 26.52 19.52 16.21
C GLN A 232 25.01 19.34 16.36
N HIS A 233 24.21 20.16 15.67
CA HIS A 233 22.75 20.08 15.71
C HIS A 233 22.17 18.81 15.05
N ARG A 234 22.97 18.07 14.25
CA ARG A 234 22.57 16.80 13.62
C ARG A 234 22.87 15.57 14.46
N ARG A 235 23.76 15.69 15.47
CA ARG A 235 24.25 14.56 16.27
C ARG A 235 23.13 13.79 16.96
N ILE A 236 22.20 14.50 17.61
CA ILE A 236 21.11 13.86 18.35
C ILE A 236 20.19 13.08 17.41
N GLY A 237 19.89 13.61 16.22
CA GLY A 237 19.09 12.88 15.23
C GLY A 237 19.75 11.59 14.78
N TRP A 238 21.06 11.61 14.51
CA TRP A 238 21.82 10.40 14.16
C TRP A 238 21.87 9.37 15.29
N ILE A 239 22.05 9.83 16.53
CA ILE A 239 22.02 8.95 17.71
C ILE A 239 20.66 8.26 17.81
N LEU A 240 19.56 9.01 17.72
CA LEU A 240 18.21 8.43 17.76
C LEU A 240 17.95 7.49 16.58
N PHE A 241 18.39 7.85 15.38
CA PHE A 241 18.30 6.99 14.20
C PHE A 241 18.97 5.63 14.45
N LEU A 242 20.21 5.63 14.94
CA LEU A 242 20.96 4.41 15.24
C LEU A 242 20.36 3.61 16.40
N ILE A 243 19.90 4.27 17.47
CA ILE A 243 19.26 3.60 18.61
C ILE A 243 17.97 2.91 18.17
N ILE A 244 17.10 3.59 17.41
CA ILE A 244 15.84 3.01 16.95
C ILE A 244 16.11 1.82 16.02
N LEU A 245 17.08 1.93 15.11
CA LEU A 245 17.46 0.80 14.27
C LEU A 245 18.04 -0.36 15.08
N ALA A 246 18.89 -0.10 16.08
CA ALA A 246 19.39 -1.14 16.96
C ALA A 246 18.25 -1.86 17.70
N VAL A 247 17.29 -1.09 18.23
CA VAL A 247 16.07 -1.64 18.85
C VAL A 247 15.25 -2.44 17.84
N ALA A 248 15.07 -1.94 16.63
CA ALA A 248 14.38 -2.65 15.55
C ALA A 248 15.05 -4.00 15.27
N PHE A 249 16.39 -4.04 15.14
CA PHE A 249 17.12 -5.28 14.93
C PHE A 249 17.02 -6.25 16.12
N LEU A 250 17.07 -5.74 17.35
CA LEU A 250 16.90 -6.56 18.57
C LEU A 250 15.49 -7.16 18.68
N ILE A 251 14.46 -6.40 18.28
CA ILE A 251 13.07 -6.83 18.28
C ILE A 251 12.83 -7.80 17.12
N GLU A 252 13.22 -7.47 15.89
CA GLU A 252 12.95 -8.29 14.72
C GLU A 252 13.84 -9.54 14.67
N ARG A 253 15.04 -9.52 15.25
CA ARG A 253 16.02 -10.63 15.28
C ARG A 253 16.34 -11.19 13.90
N ARG A 254 16.22 -10.37 12.86
CA ARG A 254 16.54 -10.71 11.48
C ARG A 254 16.92 -9.44 10.73
N LEU A 255 17.77 -9.60 9.71
CA LEU A 255 17.91 -8.61 8.67
C LEU A 255 16.78 -8.86 7.66
N PRO A 256 15.99 -7.84 7.28
CA PRO A 256 15.06 -7.98 6.17
C PRO A 256 15.84 -8.47 4.96
N GLU A 257 15.35 -9.54 4.33
CA GLU A 257 16.03 -10.08 3.16
C GLU A 257 16.01 -9.05 2.04
N LEU A 258 17.17 -8.51 1.69
CA LEU A 258 17.36 -7.76 0.46
C LEU A 258 17.43 -8.77 -0.69
N ARG A 259 16.29 -9.42 -0.98
CA ARG A 259 16.12 -10.27 -2.16
C ARG A 259 15.30 -9.55 -3.25
N PRO A 260 15.81 -8.47 -3.88
CA PRO A 260 15.27 -8.02 -5.16
C PRO A 260 15.52 -9.02 -6.30
N PHE A 261 16.11 -10.20 -6.01
CA PHE A 261 16.52 -11.20 -6.98
C PHE A 261 16.02 -12.59 -6.58
N TYR A 262 14.71 -12.78 -6.40
CA TYR A 262 14.17 -14.11 -6.70
C TYR A 262 14.44 -14.36 -8.18
N SER A 263 15.45 -15.17 -8.47
CA SER A 263 15.85 -15.54 -9.82
C SER A 263 15.21 -16.88 -10.14
N GLY A 264 14.14 -16.86 -10.92
CA GLY A 264 13.49 -18.06 -11.42
C GLY A 264 12.41 -17.70 -12.43
N PRO A 265 12.18 -18.53 -13.46
CA PRO A 265 11.20 -18.25 -14.51
C PRO A 265 9.79 -18.05 -13.94
N THR A 266 9.41 -18.82 -12.92
CA THR A 266 8.12 -18.68 -12.23
C THR A 266 7.96 -17.34 -11.52
N PHE A 267 9.01 -16.85 -10.85
CA PHE A 267 8.96 -15.53 -10.21
C PHE A 267 8.88 -14.42 -11.25
N GLU A 268 9.65 -14.53 -12.34
CA GLU A 268 9.62 -13.54 -13.42
C GLU A 268 8.22 -13.44 -14.03
N ASN A 269 7.61 -14.57 -14.37
CA ASN A 269 6.25 -14.61 -14.90
C ASN A 269 5.23 -14.08 -13.88
N TRP A 270 5.30 -14.53 -12.62
CA TRP A 270 4.44 -14.04 -11.55
C TRP A 270 4.57 -12.52 -11.36
N SER A 271 5.79 -11.98 -11.37
CA SER A 271 6.02 -10.55 -11.16
C SER A 271 5.38 -9.68 -12.24
N ARG A 272 5.22 -10.20 -13.47
CA ARG A 272 4.52 -9.51 -14.57
C ARG A 272 3.01 -9.44 -14.36
N THR A 273 2.45 -10.36 -13.57
CA THR A 273 1.02 -10.35 -13.20
C THR A 273 0.70 -9.37 -12.06
N VAL A 274 1.71 -8.93 -11.31
CA VAL A 274 1.54 -8.02 -10.16
C VAL A 274 1.66 -6.57 -10.62
N GLY A 275 0.52 -5.87 -10.67
CA GLY A 275 0.46 -4.50 -11.21
C GLY A 275 1.45 -3.50 -10.59
N GLU A 276 1.82 -3.65 -9.31
CA GLU A 276 2.80 -2.77 -8.65
C GLU A 276 4.25 -3.02 -9.09
N LEU A 277 4.57 -4.20 -9.62
CA LEU A 277 5.91 -4.56 -10.09
C LEU A 277 6.08 -4.34 -11.60
N VAL A 278 4.99 -4.09 -12.32
CA VAL A 278 5.01 -3.80 -13.76
C VAL A 278 5.63 -2.43 -14.03
N SER A 279 6.34 -2.33 -15.15
CA SER A 279 6.94 -1.09 -15.62
C SER A 279 5.88 -0.12 -16.14
N VAL A 280 6.08 1.18 -15.90
CA VAL A 280 5.19 2.23 -16.39
C VAL A 280 5.89 2.97 -17.52
N SER A 281 5.44 2.74 -18.75
CA SER A 281 5.99 3.48 -19.90
C SER A 281 5.88 5.00 -19.68
N PRO A 282 6.92 5.79 -19.99
CA PRO A 282 6.87 7.26 -19.92
C PRO A 282 5.72 7.88 -20.72
N LEU A 283 5.23 7.17 -21.74
CA LEU A 283 4.15 7.61 -22.62
C LEU A 283 2.76 7.16 -22.14
N HIS A 284 2.69 6.36 -21.07
CA HIS A 284 1.41 5.83 -20.58
C HIS A 284 0.55 6.96 -19.99
N PRO A 285 -0.74 7.07 -20.33
CA PRO A 285 -1.59 8.19 -19.89
C PRO A 285 -1.80 8.26 -18.36
N ILE A 286 -1.51 7.17 -17.64
CA ILE A 286 -1.63 7.07 -16.17
C ILE A 286 -0.85 8.18 -15.44
N TRP A 287 0.28 8.63 -15.99
CA TRP A 287 1.07 9.73 -15.39
C TRP A 287 0.23 11.00 -15.19
N PHE A 288 -0.65 11.31 -16.16
CA PHE A 288 -1.54 12.47 -16.07
C PHE A 288 -2.69 12.23 -15.09
N GLN A 289 -3.21 11.01 -15.02
CA GLN A 289 -4.23 10.66 -14.02
C GLN A 289 -3.66 10.79 -12.60
N TRP A 290 -2.37 10.51 -12.39
CA TRP A 290 -1.74 10.65 -11.08
C TRP A 290 -1.31 12.09 -10.74
N ALA A 291 -0.68 12.80 -11.68
CA ALA A 291 0.03 14.05 -11.43
C ALA A 291 -0.65 15.30 -12.04
N GLY A 292 -1.61 15.10 -12.94
CA GLY A 292 -2.15 16.16 -13.78
C GLY A 292 -1.20 16.60 -14.90
N TRP A 293 -1.60 17.58 -15.70
CA TRP A 293 -0.79 18.09 -16.82
C TRP A 293 0.44 18.89 -16.40
N LEU A 294 0.54 19.29 -15.13
CA LEU A 294 1.67 20.09 -14.65
C LEU A 294 2.98 19.29 -14.67
N LEU A 295 2.88 17.96 -14.72
CA LEU A 295 4.01 17.06 -14.92
C LEU A 295 4.78 17.38 -16.23
N ILE A 296 4.07 17.76 -17.31
CA ILE A 296 4.69 18.12 -18.60
C ILE A 296 5.56 19.38 -18.44
N ALA A 297 5.07 20.36 -17.67
CA ALA A 297 5.79 21.60 -17.43
C ALA A 297 6.94 21.43 -16.41
N ALA A 298 6.99 20.32 -15.66
CA ALA A 298 7.91 20.15 -14.54
C ALA A 298 9.39 20.34 -14.91
N PRO A 299 9.93 19.78 -16.02
CA PRO A 299 11.34 19.99 -16.40
C PRO A 299 11.67 21.47 -16.63
N VAL A 300 10.78 22.20 -17.31
CA VAL A 300 10.93 23.64 -17.58
C VAL A 300 10.84 24.44 -16.28
N LEU A 301 9.90 24.11 -15.40
CA LEU A 301 9.76 24.75 -14.09
C LEU A 301 10.96 24.50 -13.18
N ILE A 302 11.52 23.28 -13.19
CA ILE A 302 12.76 22.95 -12.45
C ILE A 302 13.92 23.80 -12.97
N TRP A 303 14.08 23.91 -14.29
CA TRP A 303 15.12 24.72 -14.89
C TRP A 303 14.99 26.21 -14.51
N PHE A 304 13.78 26.76 -14.56
CA PHE A 304 13.53 28.14 -14.09
C PHE A 304 13.77 28.31 -12.59
N ALA A 305 13.39 27.34 -11.77
CA ALA A 305 13.61 27.35 -10.33
C ALA A 305 15.12 27.38 -10.01
N LEU A 306 15.92 26.59 -10.70
CA LEU A 306 17.39 26.59 -10.58
C LEU A 306 18.00 27.93 -11.01
N ARG A 307 17.58 28.48 -12.17
CA ARG A 307 18.09 29.77 -12.66
C ARG A 307 17.77 30.94 -11.75
N ARG A 308 16.59 30.92 -11.12
CA ARG A 308 16.14 31.99 -10.21
C ARG A 308 16.52 31.78 -8.74
N LYS A 309 17.37 30.77 -8.44
CA LYS A 309 17.78 30.42 -7.07
C LYS A 309 16.58 30.21 -6.13
N SER A 310 15.55 29.51 -6.62
CA SER A 310 14.39 29.08 -5.83
C SER A 310 14.85 28.31 -4.57
N PRO A 311 14.08 28.36 -3.46
CA PRO A 311 14.36 27.60 -2.25
C PRO A 311 14.17 26.07 -2.40
N LEU A 312 14.00 25.54 -3.62
CA LEU A 312 13.91 24.10 -3.87
C LEU A 312 15.27 23.42 -3.60
N PRO A 313 15.38 22.49 -2.63
CA PRO A 313 16.64 21.81 -2.36
C PRO A 313 17.03 20.88 -3.52
N ILE A 314 18.33 20.80 -3.83
CA ILE A 314 18.85 19.94 -4.92
C ILE A 314 18.48 18.46 -4.68
N PHE A 315 18.54 17.98 -3.43
CA PHE A 315 18.20 16.58 -3.16
C PHE A 315 16.73 16.27 -3.52
N VAL A 316 15.81 17.25 -3.44
CA VAL A 316 14.41 17.05 -3.88
C VAL A 316 14.35 16.86 -5.40
N ILE A 317 15.15 17.62 -6.16
CA ILE A 317 15.25 17.46 -7.63
C ILE A 317 15.84 16.08 -7.98
N VAL A 318 16.90 15.66 -7.28
CA VAL A 318 17.50 14.33 -7.46
C VAL A 318 16.49 13.24 -7.14
N LEU A 319 15.78 13.36 -6.02
CA LEU A 319 14.73 12.42 -5.64
C LEU A 319 13.60 12.38 -6.69
N LEU A 320 13.16 13.51 -7.23
CA LEU A 320 12.15 13.55 -8.31
C LEU A 320 12.62 12.77 -9.53
N ALA A 321 13.84 13.03 -10.01
CA ALA A 321 14.38 12.35 -11.18
C ALA A 321 14.57 10.85 -10.92
N ALA A 322 15.15 10.49 -9.77
CA ALA A 322 15.39 9.10 -9.39
C ALA A 322 14.08 8.32 -9.24
N THR A 323 13.10 8.87 -8.51
CA THR A 323 11.81 8.20 -8.32
C THR A 323 10.97 8.15 -9.60
N TYR A 324 11.11 9.10 -10.51
CA TYR A 324 10.52 9.01 -11.85
C TYR A 324 11.10 7.83 -12.64
N VAL A 325 12.43 7.69 -12.69
CA VAL A 325 13.11 6.55 -13.36
C VAL A 325 12.75 5.23 -12.68
N LEU A 326 12.71 5.19 -11.35
CA LEU A 326 12.30 4.00 -10.61
C LEU A 326 10.82 3.65 -10.84
N THR A 327 9.95 4.64 -11.05
CA THR A 327 8.54 4.41 -11.40
C THR A 327 8.37 3.88 -12.83
N ILE A 328 9.25 4.29 -13.75
CA ILE A 328 9.32 3.66 -15.08
C ILE A 328 9.67 2.18 -14.94
N TRP A 329 10.59 1.86 -14.03
CA TRP A 329 10.97 0.47 -13.78
C TRP A 329 9.87 -0.33 -13.06
N GLN A 330 9.27 0.20 -11.99
CA GLN A 330 8.20 -0.45 -11.22
C GLN A 330 7.16 0.56 -10.72
N ALA A 331 5.88 0.33 -11.01
CA ALA A 331 4.78 1.21 -10.63
C ALA A 331 4.71 1.51 -9.12
N ARG A 332 5.19 0.62 -8.25
CA ARG A 332 5.25 0.81 -6.78
C ARG A 332 5.94 2.11 -6.35
N TRP A 333 6.87 2.63 -7.14
CA TRP A 333 7.58 3.88 -6.81
C TRP A 333 6.73 5.13 -7.00
N ALA A 334 5.56 5.01 -7.67
CA ALA A 334 4.68 6.13 -7.97
C ALA A 334 4.19 6.85 -6.69
N TYR A 335 4.00 6.14 -5.58
CA TYR A 335 3.64 6.74 -4.29
C TYR A 335 4.67 7.79 -3.84
N PHE A 336 5.95 7.45 -3.94
CA PHE A 336 7.05 8.32 -3.53
C PHE A 336 7.27 9.43 -4.55
N PHE A 337 7.26 9.10 -5.85
CA PHE A 337 7.37 10.10 -6.91
C PHE A 337 6.29 11.19 -6.79
N LEU A 338 5.02 10.81 -6.64
CA LEU A 338 3.93 11.79 -6.51
C LEU A 338 3.98 12.56 -5.19
N SER A 339 4.40 11.93 -4.09
CA SER A 339 4.59 12.63 -2.82
C SER A 339 5.66 13.72 -2.95
N ILE A 340 6.80 13.38 -3.55
CA ILE A 340 7.91 14.33 -3.78
C ILE A 340 7.51 15.40 -4.80
N PHE A 341 6.77 15.03 -5.85
CA PHE A 341 6.26 15.96 -6.85
C PHE A 341 5.32 17.00 -6.20
N ALA A 342 4.35 16.54 -5.39
CA ALA A 342 3.49 17.42 -4.63
C ALA A 342 4.29 18.36 -3.72
N LEU A 343 5.30 17.85 -2.99
CA LEU A 343 6.18 18.66 -2.14
C LEU A 343 6.93 19.75 -2.91
N ALA A 344 7.36 19.48 -4.15
CA ALA A 344 8.10 20.41 -4.97
C ALA A 344 7.21 21.50 -5.60
N LEU A 345 5.92 21.22 -5.84
CA LEU A 345 5.00 22.13 -6.54
C LEU A 345 5.02 23.58 -6.05
N PRO A 346 4.99 23.88 -4.74
CA PRO A 346 4.95 25.27 -4.28
C PRO A 346 6.18 26.07 -4.73
N SER A 347 7.36 25.44 -4.74
CA SER A 347 8.62 26.06 -5.17
C SER A 347 8.78 26.09 -6.69
N LEU A 348 8.21 25.11 -7.41
CA LEU A 348 8.19 25.10 -8.88
C LEU A 348 7.29 26.19 -9.46
N LEU A 349 6.22 26.56 -8.76
CA LEU A 349 5.32 27.64 -9.18
C LEU A 349 5.76 29.03 -8.70
N GLU A 350 6.72 29.10 -7.76
CA GLU A 350 7.26 30.35 -7.21
C GLU A 350 7.75 31.37 -8.27
N PRO A 351 8.38 30.96 -9.39
CA PRO A 351 8.78 31.87 -10.46
C PRO A 351 7.64 32.69 -11.08
N PHE A 352 6.38 32.25 -10.97
CA PHE A 352 5.23 33.01 -11.45
C PHE A 352 4.90 34.18 -10.50
N LYS A 353 5.09 35.41 -10.99
CA LYS A 353 4.76 36.63 -10.24
C LYS A 353 3.26 36.79 -10.02
N SER A 354 2.45 36.45 -11.02
CA SER A 354 0.99 36.53 -10.96
C SER A 354 0.41 35.31 -10.24
N ARG A 355 -0.30 35.57 -9.13
CA ARG A 355 -1.03 34.52 -8.40
C ARG A 355 -2.16 33.93 -9.23
N VAL A 356 -2.87 34.77 -9.98
CA VAL A 356 -3.98 34.34 -10.85
C VAL A 356 -3.47 33.35 -11.89
N LEU A 357 -2.39 33.69 -12.59
CA LEU A 357 -1.81 32.81 -13.60
C LEU A 357 -1.37 31.46 -13.03
N ALA A 358 -0.67 31.46 -11.90
CA ALA A 358 -0.21 30.22 -11.26
C ALA A 358 -1.39 29.32 -10.86
N TRP A 359 -2.46 29.91 -10.31
CA TRP A 359 -3.67 29.18 -9.93
C TRP A 359 -4.46 28.69 -11.14
N SER A 360 -4.60 29.50 -12.20
CA SER A 360 -5.25 29.06 -13.45
C SER A 360 -4.52 27.88 -14.07
N ILE A 361 -3.19 27.93 -14.17
CA ILE A 361 -2.37 26.82 -14.66
C ILE A 361 -2.57 25.58 -13.79
N PHE A 362 -2.51 25.74 -12.46
CA PHE A 362 -2.69 24.62 -11.54
C PHE A 362 -4.09 23.99 -11.68
N ILE A 363 -5.16 24.78 -11.67
CA ILE A 363 -6.54 24.27 -11.78
C ILE A 363 -6.74 23.53 -13.10
N VAL A 364 -6.33 24.12 -14.23
CA VAL A 364 -6.41 23.46 -15.54
C VAL A 364 -5.61 22.16 -15.53
N SER A 365 -4.45 22.14 -14.89
CA SER A 365 -3.61 20.94 -14.82
C SER A 365 -4.25 19.78 -14.04
N LEU A 366 -5.21 20.04 -13.16
CA LEU A 366 -5.93 19.01 -12.42
C LEU A 366 -6.96 18.26 -13.27
N PHE A 367 -7.27 18.72 -14.48
CA PHE A 367 -8.33 18.14 -15.31
C PHE A 367 -8.25 16.60 -15.45
N PRO A 368 -7.09 15.98 -15.76
CA PRO A 368 -7.02 14.52 -15.87
C PRO A 368 -7.28 13.78 -14.55
N ILE A 369 -6.88 14.38 -13.42
CA ILE A 369 -7.16 13.83 -12.09
C ILE A 369 -8.65 13.92 -11.80
N LEU A 370 -9.27 15.06 -12.07
CA LEU A 370 -10.70 15.26 -11.86
C LEU A 370 -11.55 14.35 -12.76
N HIS A 371 -11.11 14.12 -14.00
CA HIS A 371 -11.75 13.18 -14.90
C HIS A 371 -11.66 11.73 -14.42
N ASP A 372 -10.50 11.29 -13.90
CA ASP A 372 -10.37 9.96 -13.27
C ASP A 372 -11.25 9.83 -12.01
N TRP A 373 -11.43 10.91 -11.24
CA TRP A 373 -12.39 10.91 -10.13
C TRP A 373 -13.84 10.83 -10.60
N ASP A 374 -14.18 11.53 -11.68
CA ASP A 374 -15.52 11.51 -12.27
C ASP A 374 -15.91 10.08 -12.67
N THR A 375 -15.04 9.38 -13.40
CA THR A 375 -15.28 7.98 -13.80
C THR A 375 -15.30 7.00 -12.62
N ARG A 376 -14.58 7.30 -11.52
CA ARG A 376 -14.59 6.47 -10.31
C ARG A 376 -15.87 6.65 -9.50
N LEU A 377 -16.35 7.87 -9.34
CA LEU A 377 -17.52 8.23 -8.54
C LEU A 377 -18.83 7.96 -9.28
N TRP A 378 -18.83 8.19 -10.60
CA TRP A 378 -19.96 7.96 -11.50
C TRP A 378 -19.54 7.00 -12.62
N PRO A 379 -19.30 5.71 -12.30
CA PRO A 379 -18.95 4.72 -13.31
C PRO A 379 -20.09 4.55 -14.33
N ASN A 380 -19.72 4.17 -15.55
CA ASN A 380 -20.70 3.70 -16.52
C ASN A 380 -21.41 2.42 -16.03
N GLU A 381 -22.46 2.01 -16.72
CA GLU A 381 -23.29 0.86 -16.31
C GLU A 381 -22.48 -0.44 -16.23
N SER A 382 -21.57 -0.71 -17.18
CA SER A 382 -20.76 -1.93 -17.17
C SER A 382 -19.76 -1.97 -16.02
N ASP A 383 -19.10 -0.85 -15.71
CA ASP A 383 -18.19 -0.72 -14.57
C ASP A 383 -18.95 -0.81 -13.25
N TYR A 384 -20.16 -0.24 -13.17
CA TYR A 384 -21.01 -0.35 -11.99
C TYR A 384 -21.44 -1.79 -11.74
N VAL A 385 -21.94 -2.49 -12.77
CA VAL A 385 -22.33 -3.91 -12.69
C VAL A 385 -21.13 -4.77 -12.28
N ARG A 386 -19.94 -4.53 -12.86
CA ARG A 386 -18.72 -5.25 -12.48
C ARG A 386 -18.37 -5.05 -11.01
N ARG A 387 -18.48 -3.83 -10.46
CA ARG A 387 -18.23 -3.59 -9.02
C ARG A 387 -19.24 -4.29 -8.13
N VAL A 388 -20.52 -4.28 -8.51
CA VAL A 388 -21.57 -5.00 -7.77
C VAL A 388 -21.30 -6.51 -7.80
N GLN A 389 -20.91 -7.05 -8.96
CA GLN A 389 -20.57 -8.45 -9.10
C GLN A 389 -19.36 -8.82 -8.24
N GLN A 390 -18.24 -8.09 -8.31
CA GLN A 390 -17.06 -8.31 -7.48
C GLN A 390 -17.40 -8.30 -5.99
N ARG A 391 -18.24 -7.35 -5.55
CA ARG A 391 -18.70 -7.31 -4.16
C ARG A 391 -19.51 -8.54 -3.77
N ASN A 392 -20.42 -8.98 -4.64
CA ASN A 392 -21.21 -10.19 -4.39
C ASN A 392 -20.33 -11.44 -4.38
N GLU A 393 -19.34 -11.52 -5.26
CA GLU A 393 -18.33 -12.59 -5.29
C GLU A 393 -17.52 -12.64 -3.98
N SER A 394 -17.04 -11.50 -3.47
CA SER A 394 -16.34 -11.45 -2.17
C SER A 394 -17.23 -11.90 -1.01
N VAL A 395 -18.52 -11.53 -1.00
CA VAL A 395 -19.47 -12.01 0.02
C VAL A 395 -19.66 -13.53 -0.06
N GLN A 396 -19.78 -14.07 -1.28
CA GLN A 396 -19.93 -15.51 -1.48
C GLN A 396 -18.64 -16.28 -1.14
N LEU A 397 -17.46 -15.72 -1.43
CA LEU A 397 -16.19 -16.30 -1.00
C LEU A 397 -16.05 -16.30 0.53
N HIS A 398 -16.50 -15.23 1.20
CA HIS A 398 -16.59 -15.18 2.67
C HIS A 398 -17.44 -16.33 3.20
N GLU A 399 -18.66 -16.50 2.69
CA GLU A 399 -19.55 -17.60 3.10
C GLU A 399 -18.89 -18.97 2.93
N LEU A 400 -18.26 -19.22 1.77
CA LEU A 400 -17.57 -20.48 1.51
C LEU A 400 -16.38 -20.71 2.46
N ALA A 401 -15.65 -19.65 2.80
CA ALA A 401 -14.55 -19.73 3.75
C ALA A 401 -15.03 -20.04 5.18
N LEU A 402 -16.22 -19.57 5.57
CA LEU A 402 -16.81 -19.90 6.88
C LEU A 402 -17.18 -21.39 6.99
N ASP A 403 -17.61 -22.02 5.91
CA ASP A 403 -17.91 -23.47 5.89
C ASP A 403 -16.67 -24.34 6.20
N MET A 404 -15.47 -23.79 6.00
CA MET A 404 -14.20 -24.46 6.30
C MET A 404 -13.71 -24.21 7.73
N GLN A 405 -14.39 -23.36 8.49
CA GLN A 405 -13.96 -22.99 9.83
C GLN A 405 -13.94 -24.22 10.75
N SER A 406 -12.81 -24.44 11.42
CA SER A 406 -12.56 -25.62 12.23
C SER A 406 -11.50 -25.33 13.29
N PHE A 407 -11.63 -25.93 14.46
CA PHE A 407 -10.59 -25.92 15.49
C PHE A 407 -9.39 -26.78 15.10
N GLU A 408 -9.64 -27.86 14.36
CA GLU A 408 -8.58 -28.66 13.76
C GLU A 408 -8.01 -27.94 12.55
N ARG A 409 -6.68 -27.97 12.44
CA ARG A 409 -5.94 -27.41 11.31
C ARG A 409 -6.16 -28.27 10.07
N ARG A 410 -6.88 -27.72 9.11
CA ARG A 410 -7.30 -28.37 7.85
C ARG A 410 -6.88 -27.50 6.67
N PRO A 411 -5.65 -27.68 6.16
CA PRO A 411 -5.12 -26.86 5.07
C PRO A 411 -5.99 -26.89 3.83
N PHE A 412 -5.97 -25.81 3.07
CA PHE A 412 -6.70 -25.71 1.81
C PHE A 412 -5.81 -25.34 0.64
N LEU A 413 -6.21 -25.79 -0.55
CA LEU A 413 -5.64 -25.37 -1.82
C LEU A 413 -6.66 -24.48 -2.55
N ALA A 414 -6.23 -23.26 -2.87
CA ALA A 414 -6.95 -22.29 -3.67
C ALA A 414 -5.95 -21.51 -4.54
N GLN A 415 -6.46 -20.65 -5.43
CA GLN A 415 -5.63 -19.73 -6.22
C GLN A 415 -4.92 -18.74 -5.29
N TRP A 416 -3.64 -18.48 -5.55
CA TRP A 416 -2.78 -17.72 -4.63
C TRP A 416 -3.25 -16.29 -4.34
N TRP A 417 -3.98 -15.65 -5.26
CA TRP A 417 -4.53 -14.31 -5.05
C TRP A 417 -5.77 -14.29 -4.14
N LEU A 418 -6.43 -15.44 -3.91
CA LEU A 418 -7.58 -15.57 -3.00
C LEU A 418 -7.18 -16.14 -1.64
N SER A 419 -6.10 -16.90 -1.58
CA SER A 419 -5.70 -17.62 -0.37
C SER A 419 -5.59 -16.74 0.89
N PRO A 420 -5.06 -15.50 0.85
CA PRO A 420 -5.04 -14.66 2.05
C PRO A 420 -6.43 -14.31 2.59
N GLU A 421 -7.41 -14.05 1.72
CA GLU A 421 -8.81 -13.85 2.08
C GLU A 421 -9.42 -15.14 2.63
N ILE A 422 -9.22 -16.28 2.00
CA ILE A 422 -9.78 -17.52 2.54
C ILE A 422 -9.15 -17.85 3.91
N ALA A 423 -7.84 -17.67 4.06
CA ALA A 423 -7.12 -17.99 5.30
C ALA A 423 -7.57 -17.13 6.49
N TYR A 424 -7.79 -15.83 6.28
CA TYR A 424 -8.24 -14.97 7.38
C TYR A 424 -9.66 -15.26 7.84
N TRP A 425 -10.54 -15.65 6.92
CA TRP A 425 -11.96 -15.89 7.17
C TRP A 425 -12.18 -17.28 7.79
N SER A 426 -11.61 -18.30 7.16
CA SER A 426 -11.71 -19.70 7.61
C SER A 426 -10.85 -20.00 8.85
N GLY A 427 -9.80 -19.21 9.09
CA GLY A 427 -8.76 -19.51 10.06
C GLY A 427 -7.88 -20.71 9.69
N GLN A 428 -8.03 -21.24 8.47
CA GLN A 428 -7.25 -22.38 7.96
C GLN A 428 -6.02 -21.90 7.19
N PRO A 429 -4.95 -22.71 7.13
CA PRO A 429 -3.76 -22.36 6.36
C PRO A 429 -3.93 -22.67 4.87
N GLY A 430 -3.52 -21.76 4.01
CA GLY A 430 -3.50 -21.95 2.55
C GLY A 430 -2.15 -22.48 2.06
N VAL A 431 -2.19 -23.40 1.09
CA VAL A 431 -0.98 -23.88 0.39
C VAL A 431 -0.24 -22.73 -0.29
N ALA A 432 -0.97 -21.76 -0.84
CA ALA A 432 -0.40 -20.57 -1.48
C ALA A 432 -0.76 -19.29 -0.71
N GLY A 433 -0.06 -18.20 -1.02
CA GLY A 433 -0.30 -16.83 -0.54
C GLY A 433 -0.02 -15.83 -1.67
N SER A 434 -0.38 -14.57 -1.49
CA SER A 434 -0.27 -13.56 -2.56
C SER A 434 1.13 -12.98 -2.74
N SER A 435 2.01 -13.16 -1.75
CA SER A 435 3.37 -12.61 -1.75
C SER A 435 4.37 -13.50 -2.50
N HIS A 436 5.42 -12.88 -3.04
CA HIS A 436 6.61 -13.59 -3.54
C HIS A 436 7.27 -14.51 -2.51
N GLU A 437 7.04 -14.29 -1.22
CA GLU A 437 7.51 -15.16 -0.14
C GLU A 437 6.82 -16.52 -0.14
N SER A 438 5.69 -16.64 -0.82
CA SER A 438 4.92 -17.88 -1.00
C SER A 438 5.17 -18.55 -2.35
N MET A 439 6.24 -18.20 -3.09
CA MET A 439 6.42 -18.63 -4.48
C MET A 439 6.37 -20.16 -4.68
N ASN A 440 6.84 -20.93 -3.70
CA ASN A 440 6.74 -22.40 -3.75
C ASN A 440 5.28 -22.85 -3.74
N GLY A 441 4.48 -22.38 -2.77
CA GLY A 441 3.05 -22.65 -2.69
C GLY A 441 2.26 -22.12 -3.89
N VAL A 442 2.64 -20.95 -4.43
CA VAL A 442 2.08 -20.39 -5.68
C VAL A 442 2.29 -21.37 -6.83
N ALA A 443 3.51 -21.88 -6.99
CA ALA A 443 3.84 -22.83 -8.04
C ALA A 443 3.08 -24.16 -7.87
N GLU A 444 2.97 -24.69 -6.66
CA GLU A 444 2.24 -25.92 -6.36
C GLU A 444 0.72 -25.77 -6.61
N SER A 445 0.13 -24.66 -6.18
CA SER A 445 -1.26 -24.30 -6.48
C SER A 445 -1.49 -24.19 -7.99
N ALA A 446 -0.60 -23.50 -8.71
CA ALA A 446 -0.68 -23.40 -10.17
C ALA A 446 -0.62 -24.78 -10.83
N ARG A 447 0.36 -25.62 -10.44
CA ARG A 447 0.53 -26.98 -10.98
C ARG A 447 -0.72 -27.84 -10.77
N PHE A 448 -1.35 -27.73 -9.60
CA PHE A 448 -2.60 -28.43 -9.33
C PHE A 448 -3.70 -28.03 -10.33
N PHE A 449 -3.92 -26.72 -10.53
CA PHE A 449 -5.03 -26.25 -11.36
C PHE A 449 -4.84 -26.55 -12.85
N VAL A 450 -3.60 -26.54 -13.36
CA VAL A 450 -3.31 -26.87 -14.77
C VAL A 450 -2.95 -28.33 -15.02
N SER A 451 -2.93 -29.19 -14.00
CA SER A 451 -2.70 -30.61 -14.23
C SER A 451 -3.85 -31.22 -15.05
N GLU A 452 -3.52 -32.12 -15.97
CA GLU A 452 -4.49 -33.00 -16.65
C GLU A 452 -4.51 -34.41 -16.04
N ASP A 453 -3.55 -34.69 -15.15
CA ASP A 453 -3.38 -35.96 -14.46
C ASP A 453 -3.81 -35.89 -12.99
N TRP A 454 -4.72 -36.80 -12.62
CA TRP A 454 -5.25 -36.90 -11.27
C TRP A 454 -4.26 -37.52 -10.27
N GLU A 455 -3.27 -38.30 -10.72
CA GLU A 455 -2.23 -38.83 -9.82
C GLU A 455 -1.30 -37.72 -9.36
N THR A 456 -0.86 -36.87 -10.30
CA THR A 456 -0.09 -35.65 -9.99
C THR A 456 -0.86 -34.72 -9.06
N ALA A 457 -2.15 -34.47 -9.35
CA ALA A 457 -2.98 -33.63 -8.49
C ALA A 457 -3.15 -34.23 -7.08
N ARG A 458 -3.37 -35.54 -6.98
CA ARG A 458 -3.45 -36.24 -5.69
C ARG A 458 -2.15 -36.09 -4.89
N LYS A 459 -1.01 -36.31 -5.54
CA LYS A 459 0.29 -36.18 -4.90
C LYS A 459 0.51 -34.78 -4.32
N ILE A 460 0.14 -33.72 -5.05
CA ILE A 460 0.22 -32.34 -4.54
C ILE A 460 -0.64 -32.18 -3.29
N LEU A 461 -1.86 -32.71 -3.28
CA LEU A 461 -2.76 -32.66 -2.13
C LEU A 461 -2.20 -33.43 -0.92
N GLU A 462 -1.62 -34.61 -1.14
CA GLU A 462 -1.02 -35.44 -0.10
C GLU A 462 0.24 -34.79 0.50
N ASP A 463 1.16 -34.31 -0.36
CA ASP A 463 2.42 -33.66 0.04
C ASP A 463 2.17 -32.43 0.93
N HIS A 464 1.06 -31.72 0.69
CA HIS A 464 0.66 -30.53 1.45
C HIS A 464 -0.45 -30.79 2.49
N LYS A 465 -0.86 -32.05 2.68
CA LYS A 465 -1.93 -32.46 3.62
C LYS A 465 -3.20 -31.63 3.46
N VAL A 466 -3.60 -31.39 2.22
CA VAL A 466 -4.77 -30.58 1.89
C VAL A 466 -6.03 -31.31 2.30
N ALA A 467 -6.89 -30.63 3.05
CA ALA A 467 -8.21 -31.11 3.44
C ALA A 467 -9.32 -30.54 2.55
N TRP A 468 -9.11 -29.35 1.97
CA TRP A 468 -10.10 -28.63 1.18
C TRP A 468 -9.49 -28.10 -0.12
N VAL A 469 -10.24 -28.21 -1.22
CA VAL A 469 -9.90 -27.57 -2.50
C VAL A 469 -11.02 -26.60 -2.86
N ILE A 470 -10.65 -25.36 -3.15
CA ILE A 470 -11.57 -24.33 -3.63
C ILE A 470 -11.32 -24.08 -5.10
N VAL A 471 -12.40 -24.04 -5.87
CA VAL A 471 -12.38 -23.72 -7.29
C VAL A 471 -13.21 -22.46 -7.50
N TYR A 472 -12.56 -21.44 -8.04
CA TYR A 472 -13.10 -20.13 -8.34
C TYR A 472 -12.62 -19.75 -9.74
N ASP A 473 -13.52 -19.25 -10.59
CA ASP A 473 -13.22 -18.75 -11.93
C ASP A 473 -12.22 -19.65 -12.69
N SER A 474 -12.67 -20.86 -13.04
CA SER A 474 -11.77 -21.92 -13.51
C SER A 474 -11.00 -21.55 -14.79
N GLU A 475 -11.57 -20.68 -15.63
CA GLU A 475 -10.92 -20.20 -16.86
C GLU A 475 -9.73 -19.31 -16.49
N ARG A 476 -9.95 -18.27 -15.68
CA ARG A 476 -8.88 -17.40 -15.19
C ARG A 476 -7.85 -18.18 -14.37
N ALA A 477 -8.29 -19.17 -13.60
CA ALA A 477 -7.40 -20.05 -12.85
C ALA A 477 -6.47 -20.85 -13.77
N ALA A 478 -6.98 -21.41 -14.87
CA ALA A 478 -6.17 -22.12 -15.86
C ALA A 478 -5.18 -21.18 -16.55
N GLU A 479 -5.67 -20.03 -17.05
CA GLU A 479 -4.87 -19.05 -17.79
C GLU A 479 -3.70 -18.53 -16.95
N ASN A 480 -3.98 -17.98 -15.76
CA ASN A 480 -2.95 -17.41 -14.89
C ASN A 480 -1.94 -18.47 -14.43
N SER A 481 -2.41 -19.68 -14.12
CA SER A 481 -1.55 -20.76 -13.66
C SER A 481 -0.61 -21.23 -14.78
N ALA A 482 -1.10 -21.34 -16.01
CA ALA A 482 -0.29 -21.68 -17.17
C ALA A 482 0.74 -20.58 -17.46
N GLU A 483 0.33 -19.31 -17.42
CA GLU A 483 1.21 -18.16 -17.63
C GLU A 483 2.38 -18.14 -16.63
N ILE A 484 2.09 -18.31 -15.34
CA ILE A 484 3.12 -18.27 -14.30
C ILE A 484 4.08 -19.45 -14.37
N LEU A 485 3.59 -20.62 -14.74
CA LEU A 485 4.44 -21.79 -14.97
C LEU A 485 5.19 -21.74 -16.31
N GLY A 486 4.86 -20.80 -17.20
CA GLY A 486 5.43 -20.72 -18.55
C GLY A 486 5.02 -21.89 -19.45
N LEU A 487 3.81 -22.41 -19.24
CA LEU A 487 3.25 -23.56 -19.96
C LEU A 487 2.21 -23.10 -20.99
N ALA A 488 2.02 -23.88 -22.04
CA ALA A 488 0.84 -23.73 -22.88
C ALA A 488 -0.41 -24.14 -22.07
N MET A 489 -1.55 -23.49 -22.33
CA MET A 489 -2.80 -23.82 -21.66
C MET A 489 -3.20 -25.28 -21.99
N PRO A 490 -3.38 -26.15 -20.98
CA PRO A 490 -3.82 -27.53 -21.19
C PRO A 490 -5.22 -27.59 -21.81
N GLN A 491 -5.56 -28.71 -22.46
CA GLN A 491 -6.87 -28.88 -23.09
C GLN A 491 -7.96 -29.14 -22.06
N HIS A 492 -7.63 -29.92 -21.02
CA HIS A 492 -8.56 -30.35 -19.98
C HIS A 492 -7.97 -30.17 -18.58
N PRO A 493 -7.62 -28.92 -18.18
CA PRO A 493 -7.06 -28.67 -16.86
C PRO A 493 -8.06 -29.03 -15.75
N ILE A 494 -7.54 -29.60 -14.65
CA ILE A 494 -8.35 -30.07 -13.53
C ILE A 494 -9.26 -28.99 -12.96
N CYS A 495 -8.86 -27.72 -12.94
CA CYS A 495 -9.74 -26.63 -12.49
C CYS A 495 -11.06 -26.55 -13.28
N ILE A 496 -11.02 -26.75 -14.60
CA ILE A 496 -12.21 -26.75 -15.46
C ILE A 496 -13.03 -28.01 -15.24
N VAL A 497 -12.39 -29.17 -15.01
CA VAL A 497 -13.10 -30.43 -14.72
C VAL A 497 -13.84 -30.34 -13.39
N LEU A 498 -13.19 -29.81 -12.36
CA LEU A 498 -13.80 -29.55 -11.06
C LEU A 498 -15.00 -28.60 -11.22
N ASP A 499 -14.83 -27.48 -11.93
CA ASP A 499 -15.93 -26.53 -12.10
C ASP A 499 -17.08 -27.07 -12.98
N ARG A 500 -16.81 -27.53 -14.20
CA ARG A 500 -17.86 -27.83 -15.19
C ARG A 500 -18.42 -29.23 -15.11
N THR A 501 -17.62 -30.20 -14.66
CA THR A 501 -18.02 -31.61 -14.64
C THR A 501 -17.71 -32.29 -13.30
N PRO A 502 -18.31 -31.85 -12.16
CA PRO A 502 -18.06 -32.43 -10.85
C PRO A 502 -18.28 -33.96 -10.78
N SER A 503 -19.15 -34.51 -11.63
CA SER A 503 -19.42 -35.95 -11.70
C SER A 503 -18.25 -36.80 -12.24
N ARG A 504 -17.26 -36.17 -12.88
CA ARG A 504 -16.05 -36.82 -13.40
C ARG A 504 -14.87 -36.73 -12.41
N VAL A 505 -15.05 -36.06 -11.28
CA VAL A 505 -14.01 -35.88 -10.27
C VAL A 505 -13.77 -37.21 -9.53
N PRO A 506 -12.51 -37.63 -9.33
CA PRO A 506 -12.20 -38.87 -8.61
C PRO A 506 -12.74 -38.88 -7.18
N ARG A 507 -12.95 -40.09 -6.64
CA ARG A 507 -13.54 -40.30 -5.31
C ARG A 507 -12.74 -39.73 -4.13
N PHE A 508 -11.46 -39.40 -4.31
CA PHE A 508 -10.67 -38.76 -3.25
C PHE A 508 -10.98 -37.26 -3.09
N LEU A 509 -11.75 -36.66 -4.01
CA LEU A 509 -12.26 -35.29 -3.94
C LEU A 509 -13.79 -35.33 -3.93
N VAL A 510 -14.38 -35.18 -2.74
CA VAL A 510 -15.82 -35.21 -2.55
C VAL A 510 -16.36 -33.78 -2.63
N PHE A 511 -17.28 -33.55 -3.56
CA PHE A 511 -17.99 -32.27 -3.66
C PHE A 511 -18.76 -31.99 -2.36
N ALA A 512 -18.48 -30.84 -1.72
CA ALA A 512 -19.02 -30.50 -0.41
C ALA A 512 -20.04 -29.35 -0.48
N ALA A 513 -19.73 -28.28 -1.20
CA ALA A 513 -20.58 -27.10 -1.31
C ALA A 513 -20.32 -26.33 -2.62
N GLN A 514 -21.28 -25.49 -3.02
CA GLN A 514 -21.09 -24.48 -4.07
C GLN A 514 -21.98 -23.27 -3.81
N ASN A 515 -21.55 -22.12 -4.33
CA ASN A 515 -22.36 -20.92 -4.45
C ASN A 515 -22.09 -20.24 -5.81
N GLY A 516 -22.52 -18.98 -5.96
CA GLY A 516 -22.32 -18.24 -7.20
C GLY A 516 -20.86 -17.93 -7.54
N ALA A 517 -19.95 -17.96 -6.56
CA ALA A 517 -18.55 -17.60 -6.75
C ALA A 517 -17.66 -18.82 -6.99
N GLY A 518 -17.96 -19.96 -6.37
CA GLY A 518 -17.10 -21.13 -6.49
C GLY A 518 -17.64 -22.42 -5.90
N LYS A 519 -16.80 -23.45 -5.97
CA LYS A 519 -17.06 -24.82 -5.51
C LYS A 519 -16.03 -25.25 -4.48
N LEU A 520 -16.47 -26.02 -3.50
CA LEU A 520 -15.66 -26.56 -2.42
C LEU A 520 -15.67 -28.08 -2.48
N TYR A 521 -14.47 -28.67 -2.43
CA TYR A 521 -14.25 -30.11 -2.40
C TYR A 521 -13.50 -30.49 -1.13
N ARG A 522 -13.92 -31.59 -0.51
CA ARG A 522 -13.22 -32.22 0.61
C ARG A 522 -12.29 -33.31 0.10
N VAL A 523 -11.04 -33.28 0.54
CA VAL A 523 -10.09 -34.38 0.30
C VAL A 523 -10.37 -35.49 1.30
N VAL A 524 -10.51 -36.72 0.82
CA VAL A 524 -10.69 -37.91 1.67
C VAL A 524 -9.54 -38.89 1.45
N GLU A 525 -8.95 -39.36 2.54
CA GLU A 525 -7.99 -40.46 2.51
C GLU A 525 -8.73 -41.74 2.06
N GLN A 526 -8.15 -42.46 1.09
CA GLN A 526 -8.67 -43.74 0.61
C GLN A 526 -7.93 -44.91 1.25
#